data_AF-A0AAV9IVJ8-F1
#
_entry.id   AF-A0AAV9IVJ8-F1
#
_cell.length_a   1.000
_cell.length_b   1.000
_cell.length_c   1.000
_cell.angle_alpha   90.00
_cell.angle_beta   90.00
_cell.angle_gamma   90.00
#
_symmetry.space_group_name_H-M   'P 1'
#
loop_
_entity.id
_entity.type
_entity.pdbx_description
1 polymer ?
#
loop_
_entity_poly.entity_id
_entity_poly.type
_entity_poly.pdbx_seq_one_letter_code
_entity_poly.pdbx_strand_id
1 'polypeptide(L)'
;MAHLQRAYTSPVMAHGTERVATAKAQRRERERAALLEQLSHDQSDTAARTIYVPLLERCEAAYEAAQERWEAVRGTAAADTTSAKAELRQRRGESAARADLAWRVARFNLGWALVHQQVRTRRVLVEQGVQLLSQLREELPSGEAAVDTLAANMTAECRYFAALGRVHLQDWCGAREELLQLLEEQRQRRHLYRQARLLLEVVDERIRRDGWIGLGVTAALFGMVGTALIGGVLAWRASRNRQGGGKRS
;
A
#
# COMPACT_ATOMS: atom_id res chain seq x y z
N MET A 1 57.28 -58.04 32.02
CA MET A 1 56.14 -57.80 32.93
C MET A 1 56.31 -56.43 33.58
N ALA A 2 55.46 -55.46 33.22
CA ALA A 2 55.18 -54.17 33.89
C ALA A 2 54.51 -53.27 32.83
N HIS A 3 53.19 -53.39 32.68
CA HIS A 3 52.17 -52.51 33.26
C HIS A 3 51.99 -51.17 32.55
N LEU A 4 51.03 -51.22 31.63
CA LEU A 4 50.19 -50.19 31.01
C LEU A 4 49.94 -48.96 31.91
N GLN A 5 50.36 -47.78 31.47
CA GLN A 5 49.77 -46.49 31.86
C GLN A 5 48.95 -45.95 30.68
N ARG A 6 47.66 -46.25 30.67
CA ARG A 6 46.67 -45.61 29.79
C ARG A 6 46.00 -44.50 30.59
N ALA A 7 46.31 -43.25 30.25
CA ALA A 7 45.66 -42.08 30.82
C ALA A 7 44.17 -42.05 30.40
N TYR A 8 43.28 -42.07 31.39
CA TYR A 8 41.85 -41.80 31.23
C TYR A 8 41.64 -40.28 31.15
N THR A 9 41.59 -39.71 29.96
CA THR A 9 40.96 -38.40 29.74
C THR A 9 39.50 -38.63 29.37
N SER A 10 38.60 -38.42 30.34
CA SER A 10 37.15 -38.51 30.16
C SER A 10 36.63 -37.35 29.28
N PRO A 11 35.94 -37.61 28.15
CA PRO A 11 35.47 -36.57 27.23
C PRO A 11 34.09 -35.96 27.61
N VAL A 12 33.55 -36.25 28.80
CA VAL A 12 32.13 -35.98 29.09
C VAL A 12 31.83 -34.52 29.50
N MET A 13 32.82 -33.71 29.83
CA MET A 13 32.59 -32.34 30.35
C MET A 13 32.60 -31.21 29.30
N ALA A 14 32.94 -31.48 28.03
CA ALA A 14 33.06 -30.43 27.01
C ALA A 14 31.73 -30.00 26.36
N HIS A 15 30.69 -30.84 26.38
CA HIS A 15 29.41 -30.53 25.71
C HIS A 15 28.43 -29.69 26.53
N GLY A 16 28.66 -29.51 27.84
CA GLY A 16 27.79 -28.71 28.71
C GLY A 16 27.98 -27.20 28.52
N THR A 17 29.22 -26.76 28.28
CA THR A 17 29.56 -25.33 28.18
C THR A 17 29.15 -24.72 26.84
N GLU A 18 29.22 -25.47 25.74
CA GLU A 18 28.74 -25.03 24.42
C GLU A 18 27.22 -24.80 24.37
N ARG A 19 26.44 -25.66 25.04
CA ARG A 19 24.97 -25.50 25.10
C ARG A 19 24.55 -24.29 25.92
N VAL A 20 25.26 -23.97 26.99
CA VAL A 20 24.98 -22.79 27.82
C VAL A 20 25.42 -21.51 27.10
N ALA A 21 26.53 -21.55 26.34
CA ALA A 21 26.99 -20.41 25.55
C ALA A 21 26.02 -20.06 24.41
N THR A 22 25.49 -21.06 23.70
CA THR A 22 24.52 -20.86 22.62
C THR A 22 23.17 -20.34 23.12
N ALA A 23 22.68 -20.81 24.27
CA ALA A 23 21.45 -20.30 24.89
C ALA A 23 21.56 -18.82 25.31
N LYS A 24 22.71 -18.40 25.87
CA LYS A 24 22.95 -16.99 26.20
C LYS A 24 23.03 -16.10 24.96
N ALA A 25 23.63 -16.59 23.87
CA ALA A 25 23.70 -15.86 22.61
C ALA A 25 22.31 -15.64 22.00
N GLN A 26 21.47 -16.69 21.95
CA GLN A 26 20.10 -16.59 21.46
C GLN A 26 19.22 -15.64 22.29
N ARG A 27 19.40 -15.60 23.61
CA ARG A 27 18.67 -14.66 24.48
C ARG A 27 19.04 -13.20 24.16
N ARG A 28 20.33 -12.91 23.97
CA ARG A 28 20.80 -11.57 23.60
C ARG A 28 20.29 -11.13 22.23
N GLU A 29 20.21 -12.05 21.27
CA GLU A 29 19.63 -11.75 19.95
C GLU A 29 18.15 -11.42 20.02
N ARG A 30 17.38 -12.15 20.84
CA ARG A 30 15.95 -11.86 21.07
C ARG A 30 15.74 -10.51 21.76
N GLU A 31 16.53 -10.22 22.79
CA GLU A 31 16.48 -8.93 23.51
C GLU A 31 16.85 -7.77 22.57
N ARG A 32 17.86 -7.95 21.71
CA ARG A 32 18.24 -6.95 20.69
C ARG A 32 17.14 -6.77 19.64
N ALA A 33 16.51 -7.84 19.17
CA ALA A 33 15.41 -7.75 18.21
C ALA A 33 14.21 -6.99 18.79
N ALA A 34 13.84 -7.28 20.05
CA ALA A 34 12.77 -6.57 20.75
C ALA A 34 13.07 -5.07 20.95
N LEU A 35 14.32 -4.72 21.27
CA LEU A 35 14.74 -3.32 21.41
C LEU A 35 14.73 -2.59 20.06
N LEU A 36 15.18 -3.23 18.99
CA LEU A 36 15.13 -2.65 17.63
C LEU A 36 13.68 -2.45 17.18
N GLU A 37 12.78 -3.38 17.50
CA GLU A 37 11.35 -3.25 17.25
C GLU A 37 10.77 -2.07 18.05
N GLN A 38 11.06 -1.94 19.34
CA GLN A 38 10.63 -0.80 20.16
C GLN A 38 11.16 0.54 19.65
N LEU A 39 12.45 0.63 19.32
CA LEU A 39 13.06 1.85 18.78
C LEU A 39 12.46 2.25 17.41
N SER A 40 12.14 1.28 16.56
CA SER A 40 11.46 1.55 15.29
C SER A 40 10.03 2.09 15.50
N HIS A 41 9.34 1.61 16.53
CA HIS A 41 8.01 2.11 16.90
C HIS A 41 8.10 3.54 17.45
N ASP A 42 9.05 3.82 18.35
CA ASP A 42 9.22 5.16 18.93
C ASP A 42 9.62 6.22 17.88
N GLN A 43 10.49 5.86 16.93
CA GLN A 43 10.87 6.76 15.84
C GLN A 43 9.71 7.04 14.88
N SER A 44 8.91 6.01 14.55
CA SER A 44 7.70 6.16 13.74
C SER A 44 6.67 7.05 14.43
N ASP A 45 6.47 6.87 15.75
CA ASP A 45 5.50 7.67 16.53
C ASP A 45 5.97 9.13 16.69
N THR A 46 7.28 9.37 16.81
CA THR A 46 7.86 10.72 16.91
C THR A 46 7.75 11.49 15.60
N ALA A 47 8.08 10.87 14.47
CA ALA A 47 7.92 11.47 13.15
C ALA A 47 6.44 11.75 12.84
N ALA A 48 5.55 10.81 13.20
CA ALA A 48 4.12 10.96 12.99
C ALA A 48 3.53 12.13 13.77
N ARG A 49 3.93 12.30 15.03
CA ARG A 49 3.49 13.41 15.88
C ARG A 49 4.02 14.76 15.41
N THR A 50 5.26 14.81 14.95
CA THR A 50 5.90 16.10 14.59
C THR A 50 5.42 16.64 13.24
N ILE A 51 5.15 15.76 12.27
CA ILE A 51 4.85 16.16 10.90
C ILE A 51 3.35 16.07 10.60
N TYR A 52 2.71 14.95 10.93
CA TYR A 52 1.35 14.68 10.46
C TYR A 52 0.26 15.27 11.35
N VAL A 53 0.51 15.51 12.64
CA VAL A 53 -0.48 16.17 13.52
C VAL A 53 -0.71 17.63 13.12
N PRO A 54 0.32 18.49 13.00
CA PRO A 54 0.10 19.88 12.60
C PRO A 54 -0.37 20.01 11.14
N LEU A 55 -0.12 18.99 10.33
CA LEU A 55 -0.62 18.92 8.96
C LEU A 55 -2.12 18.61 8.94
N LEU A 56 -2.57 17.65 9.75
CA LEU A 56 -3.99 17.33 9.89
C LEU A 56 -4.79 18.55 10.36
N GLU A 57 -4.33 19.24 11.42
CA GLU A 57 -5.00 20.45 11.93
C GLU A 57 -5.13 21.54 10.86
N ARG A 58 -4.08 21.74 10.05
CA ARG A 58 -4.11 22.69 8.92
C ARG A 58 -5.09 22.25 7.83
N CYS A 59 -5.17 20.94 7.55
CA CYS A 59 -6.11 20.40 6.58
C CYS A 59 -7.57 20.50 7.06
N GLU A 60 -7.83 20.27 8.34
CA GLU A 60 -9.14 20.43 8.98
C GLU A 60 -9.60 21.89 8.91
N ALA A 61 -8.77 22.84 9.34
CA ALA A 61 -9.09 24.26 9.26
C ALA A 61 -9.32 24.74 7.82
N ALA A 62 -8.54 24.23 6.86
CA ALA A 62 -8.72 24.55 5.44
C ALA A 62 -10.01 23.95 4.88
N TYR A 63 -10.39 22.75 5.32
CA TYR A 63 -11.63 22.08 4.97
C TYR A 63 -12.85 22.87 5.47
N GLU A 64 -12.88 23.23 6.76
CA GLU A 64 -13.98 24.02 7.34
C GLU A 64 -14.15 25.36 6.62
N ALA A 65 -13.05 26.11 6.42
CA ALA A 65 -13.09 27.38 5.70
C ALA A 65 -13.56 27.24 4.24
N ALA A 66 -13.23 26.13 3.58
CA ALA A 66 -13.70 25.85 2.22
C ALA A 66 -15.18 25.44 2.20
N GLN A 67 -15.63 24.70 3.22
CA GLN A 67 -17.03 24.30 3.39
C GLN A 67 -17.92 25.53 3.52
N GLU A 68 -17.59 26.43 4.45
CA GLU A 68 -18.36 27.65 4.69
C GLU A 68 -18.51 28.50 3.43
N ARG A 69 -17.41 28.66 2.67
CA ARG A 69 -17.42 29.38 1.40
C ARG A 69 -18.30 28.71 0.35
N TRP A 70 -18.23 27.39 0.27
CA TRP A 70 -19.03 26.62 -0.67
C TRP A 70 -20.52 26.71 -0.35
N GLU A 71 -20.89 26.56 0.93
CA GLU A 71 -22.27 26.68 1.39
C GLU A 71 -22.83 28.09 1.17
N ALA A 72 -22.04 29.13 1.44
CA ALA A 72 -22.42 30.51 1.17
C ALA A 72 -22.73 30.73 -0.34
N VAL A 73 -21.86 30.25 -1.22
CA VAL A 73 -22.06 30.39 -2.67
C VAL A 73 -23.24 29.54 -3.17
N ARG A 74 -23.37 28.30 -2.70
CA ARG A 74 -24.48 27.40 -3.05
C ARG A 74 -25.82 27.97 -2.59
N GLY A 75 -25.89 28.55 -1.40
CA GLY A 75 -27.10 29.21 -0.88
C GLY A 75 -27.54 30.40 -1.73
N THR A 76 -26.59 31.23 -2.17
CA THR A 76 -26.89 32.39 -3.06
C THR A 76 -27.35 31.96 -4.46
N ALA A 77 -26.87 30.83 -4.97
CA ALA A 77 -27.27 30.32 -6.28
C ALA A 77 -28.73 29.80 -6.31
N ALA A 78 -29.25 29.30 -5.19
CA ALA A 78 -30.62 28.77 -5.08
C ALA A 78 -31.70 29.86 -4.93
N ALA A 79 -31.34 31.05 -4.41
CA ALA A 79 -32.29 32.13 -4.12
C ALA A 79 -32.60 33.03 -5.33
N ASP A 80 -31.77 33.00 -6.39
CA ASP A 80 -31.77 34.04 -7.42
C ASP A 80 -32.29 33.52 -8.78
N THR A 81 -33.63 33.43 -8.93
CA THR A 81 -34.29 33.25 -10.24
C THR A 81 -34.51 34.57 -11.00
N THR A 82 -34.15 35.71 -10.42
CA THR A 82 -34.49 37.03 -10.96
C THR A 82 -33.37 37.62 -11.85
N SER A 83 -33.78 38.35 -12.88
CA SER A 83 -33.00 38.82 -14.04
C SER A 83 -31.79 39.72 -13.71
N ALA A 84 -30.68 39.16 -13.22
CA ALA A 84 -29.40 39.86 -13.11
C ALA A 84 -28.69 39.93 -14.48
N LYS A 85 -28.04 41.08 -14.76
CA LYS A 85 -27.21 41.33 -15.96
C LYS A 85 -26.29 40.15 -16.26
N ALA A 86 -26.14 39.77 -17.54
CA ALA A 86 -25.37 38.60 -17.98
C ALA A 86 -23.93 38.55 -17.42
N GLU A 87 -23.25 39.70 -17.30
CA GLU A 87 -21.91 39.78 -16.73
C GLU A 87 -21.85 39.41 -15.24
N LEU A 88 -22.88 39.77 -14.45
CA LEU A 88 -22.98 39.38 -13.05
C LEU A 88 -23.21 37.87 -12.92
N ARG A 89 -24.01 37.28 -13.82
CA ARG A 89 -24.20 35.82 -13.88
C ARG A 89 -22.89 35.10 -14.22
N GLN A 90 -22.12 35.61 -15.17
CA GLN A 90 -20.81 35.04 -15.52
C GLN A 90 -19.84 35.10 -14.33
N ARG A 91 -19.66 36.27 -13.71
CA ARG A 91 -18.77 36.43 -12.54
C ARG A 91 -19.18 35.53 -11.37
N ARG A 92 -20.49 35.37 -11.13
CA ARG A 92 -21.03 34.45 -10.12
C ARG A 92 -20.76 32.99 -10.46
N GLY A 93 -20.96 32.60 -11.72
CA GLY A 93 -20.64 31.26 -12.21
C GLY A 93 -19.16 30.91 -12.03
N GLU A 94 -18.26 31.84 -12.36
CA GLU A 94 -16.82 31.69 -12.15
C GLU A 94 -16.47 31.58 -10.65
N SER A 95 -17.10 32.38 -9.79
CA SER A 95 -16.91 32.29 -8.33
C SER A 95 -17.39 30.96 -7.77
N ALA A 96 -18.53 30.45 -8.23
CA ALA A 96 -19.07 29.15 -7.83
C ALA A 96 -18.17 28.00 -8.28
N ALA A 97 -17.68 28.03 -9.51
CA ALA A 97 -16.73 27.03 -10.00
C ALA A 97 -15.42 27.02 -9.20
N ARG A 98 -14.90 28.21 -8.83
CA ARG A 98 -13.71 28.31 -7.97
C ARG A 98 -13.96 27.80 -6.56
N ALA A 99 -15.11 28.10 -5.98
CA ALA A 99 -15.49 27.60 -4.66
C ALA A 99 -15.66 26.07 -4.66
N ASP A 100 -16.31 25.50 -5.68
CA ASP A 100 -16.46 24.04 -5.84
C ASP A 100 -15.08 23.36 -5.94
N LEU A 101 -14.18 23.91 -6.76
CA LEU A 101 -12.84 23.36 -6.91
C LEU A 101 -12.05 23.43 -5.59
N ALA A 102 -12.07 24.58 -4.92
CA ALA A 102 -11.38 24.75 -3.64
C ALA A 102 -11.91 23.78 -2.57
N TRP A 103 -13.22 23.57 -2.53
CA TRP A 103 -13.87 22.61 -1.66
C TRP A 103 -13.40 21.18 -1.90
N ARG A 104 -13.38 20.75 -3.17
CA ARG A 104 -12.91 19.41 -3.55
C ARG A 104 -11.44 19.18 -3.21
N VAL A 105 -10.58 20.19 -3.46
CA VAL A 105 -9.16 20.12 -3.11
C VAL A 105 -8.96 20.04 -1.58
N ALA A 106 -9.73 20.80 -0.81
CA ALA A 106 -9.66 20.74 0.65
C ALA A 106 -10.09 19.37 1.18
N ARG A 107 -11.18 18.78 0.64
CA ARG A 107 -11.61 17.40 0.94
C ARG A 107 -10.53 16.38 0.63
N PHE A 108 -9.91 16.50 -0.53
CA PHE A 108 -8.82 15.62 -0.93
C PHE A 108 -7.66 15.70 0.07
N ASN A 109 -7.22 16.92 0.40
CA ASN A 109 -6.10 17.14 1.33
C ASN A 109 -6.40 16.60 2.73
N LEU A 110 -7.62 16.78 3.22
CA LEU A 110 -8.05 16.20 4.50
C LEU A 110 -8.03 14.67 4.46
N GLY A 111 -8.62 14.06 3.42
CA GLY A 111 -8.62 12.62 3.23
C GLY A 111 -7.19 12.04 3.15
N TRP A 112 -6.31 12.72 2.42
CA TRP A 112 -4.89 12.39 2.36
C TRP A 112 -4.23 12.47 3.74
N ALA A 113 -4.45 13.54 4.50
CA ALA A 113 -3.84 13.72 5.84
C ALA A 113 -4.33 12.67 6.85
N LEU A 114 -5.60 12.28 6.76
CA LEU A 114 -6.22 11.25 7.59
C LEU A 114 -5.63 9.85 7.30
N VAL A 115 -5.45 9.49 6.02
CA VAL A 115 -4.87 8.20 5.62
C VAL A 115 -3.43 8.03 6.14
N HIS A 116 -2.67 9.12 6.27
CA HIS A 116 -1.29 9.06 6.75
C HIS A 116 -1.16 8.94 8.29
N GLN A 117 -2.27 8.90 9.03
CA GLN A 117 -2.28 8.69 10.48
C GLN A 117 -2.06 7.20 10.83
N GLN A 118 -0.86 6.68 10.54
CA GLN A 118 -0.52 5.25 10.63
C GLN A 118 -0.42 4.69 12.07
N VAL A 119 -0.65 5.51 13.10
CA VAL A 119 -0.60 5.08 14.49
C VAL A 119 -1.79 4.15 14.78
N ARG A 120 -1.55 2.97 15.38
CA ARG A 120 -2.58 1.95 15.67
C ARG A 120 -3.84 2.50 16.36
N THR A 121 -3.68 3.49 17.24
CA THR A 121 -4.79 4.16 17.96
C THR A 121 -5.63 5.07 17.08
N ARG A 122 -5.19 5.37 15.85
CA ARG A 122 -5.82 6.29 14.89
C ARG A 122 -6.42 5.58 13.69
N ARG A 123 -6.65 4.26 13.78
CA ARG A 123 -7.30 3.45 12.73
C ARG A 123 -8.62 4.07 12.24
N VAL A 124 -9.42 4.62 13.16
CA VAL A 124 -10.69 5.30 12.84
C VAL A 124 -10.49 6.50 11.91
N LEU A 125 -9.40 7.27 12.08
CA LEU A 125 -9.08 8.40 11.20
C LEU A 125 -8.74 7.91 9.79
N VAL A 126 -7.99 6.81 9.68
CA VAL A 126 -7.67 6.21 8.38
C VAL A 126 -8.94 5.72 7.68
N GLU A 127 -9.88 5.09 8.40
CA GLU A 127 -11.19 4.67 7.88
C GLU A 127 -11.99 5.87 7.35
N GLN A 128 -12.05 6.96 8.11
CA GLN A 128 -12.69 8.21 7.67
C GLN A 128 -12.01 8.79 6.43
N GLY A 129 -10.68 8.78 6.37
CA GLY A 129 -9.90 9.24 5.22
C GLY A 129 -10.21 8.43 3.96
N VAL A 130 -10.25 7.09 4.07
CA VAL A 130 -10.64 6.19 2.96
C VAL A 130 -12.05 6.52 2.49
N GLN A 131 -13.00 6.63 3.42
CA GLN A 131 -14.39 6.95 3.09
C GLN A 131 -14.51 8.30 2.36
N LEU A 132 -13.83 9.33 2.87
CA LEU A 132 -13.85 10.67 2.29
C LEU A 132 -13.29 10.69 0.86
N LEU A 133 -12.18 9.99 0.63
CA LEU A 133 -11.55 9.87 -0.70
C LEU A 133 -12.41 9.06 -1.68
N SER A 134 -13.05 7.98 -1.22
CA SER A 134 -13.98 7.19 -2.04
C SER A 134 -15.20 8.01 -2.45
N GLN A 135 -15.81 8.76 -1.53
CA GLN A 135 -16.93 9.66 -1.84
C GLN A 135 -16.52 10.76 -2.81
N LEU A 136 -15.37 11.40 -2.58
CA LEU A 136 -14.88 12.45 -3.47
C LEU A 136 -14.65 11.92 -4.89
N ARG A 137 -14.14 10.69 -5.03
CA ARG A 137 -13.97 10.02 -6.32
C ARG A 137 -15.30 9.86 -7.07
N GLU A 138 -16.37 9.46 -6.38
CA GLU A 138 -17.70 9.27 -6.97
C GLU A 138 -18.35 10.60 -7.41
N GLU A 139 -18.05 11.69 -6.70
CA GLU A 139 -18.55 13.03 -7.03
C GLU A 139 -17.79 13.70 -8.18
N LEU A 140 -16.64 13.18 -8.59
CA LEU A 140 -15.83 13.74 -9.66
C LEU A 140 -16.33 13.28 -11.04
N PRO A 141 -16.33 14.17 -12.04
CA PRO A 141 -16.76 13.82 -13.38
C PRO A 141 -15.86 12.69 -13.92
N SER A 142 -16.49 11.57 -14.27
CA SER A 142 -15.85 10.38 -14.82
C SER A 142 -16.26 10.23 -16.29
N GLY A 143 -15.32 10.10 -17.23
CA GLY A 143 -15.60 9.88 -18.66
C GLY A 143 -14.60 10.56 -19.62
N GLU A 144 -14.82 10.41 -20.93
CA GLU A 144 -13.95 10.94 -22.01
C GLU A 144 -13.80 12.47 -21.98
N ALA A 145 -14.79 13.19 -21.45
CA ALA A 145 -14.74 14.64 -21.31
C ALA A 145 -13.71 15.14 -20.26
N ALA A 146 -13.17 14.24 -19.42
CA ALA A 146 -12.29 14.58 -18.31
C ALA A 146 -10.81 14.18 -18.54
N VAL A 147 -10.47 13.57 -19.67
CA VAL A 147 -9.21 12.82 -19.90
C VAL A 147 -7.93 13.61 -19.57
N ASP A 148 -7.94 14.94 -19.73
CA ASP A 148 -6.80 15.83 -19.39
C ASP A 148 -7.10 16.87 -18.30
N THR A 149 -8.17 16.67 -17.53
CA THR A 149 -8.58 17.64 -16.50
C THR A 149 -8.00 17.32 -15.12
N LEU A 150 -7.88 18.36 -14.30
CA LEU A 150 -7.53 18.26 -12.88
C LEU A 150 -8.42 17.23 -12.14
N ALA A 151 -9.70 17.13 -12.53
CA ALA A 151 -10.63 16.17 -11.96
C ALA A 151 -10.19 14.72 -12.19
N ALA A 152 -9.78 14.35 -13.41
CA ALA A 152 -9.30 13.00 -13.69
C ALA A 152 -7.99 12.68 -12.97
N ASN A 153 -7.11 13.68 -12.76
CA ASN A 153 -5.92 13.51 -11.92
C ASN A 153 -6.32 13.19 -10.48
N MET A 154 -7.23 13.99 -9.92
CA MET A 154 -7.71 13.82 -8.56
C MET A 154 -8.47 12.49 -8.37
N THR A 155 -9.27 12.02 -9.33
CA THR A 155 -9.95 10.71 -9.27
C THR A 155 -8.94 9.56 -9.11
N ALA A 156 -7.86 9.59 -9.91
CA ALA A 156 -6.82 8.57 -9.85
C ALA A 156 -6.01 8.63 -8.55
N GLU A 157 -5.70 9.84 -8.07
CA GLU A 157 -5.02 10.04 -6.78
C GLU A 157 -5.91 9.62 -5.61
N CYS A 158 -7.22 9.93 -5.63
CA CYS A 158 -8.17 9.47 -4.62
C CYS A 158 -8.18 7.95 -4.53
N ARG A 159 -8.23 7.25 -5.67
CA ARG A 159 -8.17 5.77 -5.71
C ARG A 159 -6.85 5.26 -5.12
N TYR A 160 -5.71 5.85 -5.50
CA TYR A 160 -4.41 5.45 -4.96
C TYR A 160 -4.34 5.61 -3.43
N PHE A 161 -4.74 6.77 -2.91
CA PHE A 161 -4.68 7.03 -1.47
C PHE A 161 -5.74 6.24 -0.68
N ALA A 162 -6.91 5.96 -1.27
CA ALA A 162 -7.87 5.03 -0.66
C ALA A 162 -7.30 3.61 -0.55
N ALA A 163 -6.60 3.12 -1.58
CA ALA A 163 -5.91 1.84 -1.54
C ALA A 163 -4.78 1.82 -0.49
N LEU A 164 -4.01 2.92 -0.38
CA LEU A 164 -3.00 3.08 0.67
C LEU A 164 -3.62 3.04 2.07
N GLY A 165 -4.76 3.71 2.27
CA GLY A 165 -5.50 3.63 3.53
C GLY A 165 -5.95 2.21 3.85
N ARG A 166 -6.47 1.46 2.88
CA ARG A 166 -6.81 0.03 3.06
C ARG A 166 -5.61 -0.82 3.45
N VAL A 167 -4.42 -0.55 2.89
CA VAL A 167 -3.17 -1.17 3.33
C VAL A 167 -2.89 -0.91 4.80
N HIS A 168 -3.06 0.32 5.27
CA HIS A 168 -2.90 0.66 6.68
C HIS A 168 -3.95 0.00 7.59
N LEU A 169 -5.16 -0.24 7.07
CA LEU A 169 -6.23 -0.98 7.74
C LEU A 169 -6.05 -2.50 7.67
N GLN A 170 -5.01 -2.99 6.99
CA GLN A 170 -4.75 -4.41 6.71
C GLN A 170 -5.85 -5.09 5.87
N ASP A 171 -6.63 -4.31 5.13
CA ASP A 171 -7.54 -4.80 4.08
C ASP A 171 -6.74 -5.02 2.78
N TRP A 172 -5.93 -6.08 2.77
CA TRP A 172 -5.03 -6.39 1.66
C TRP A 172 -5.79 -6.73 0.36
N CYS A 173 -6.92 -7.43 0.49
CA CYS A 173 -7.76 -7.81 -0.66
C CYS A 173 -8.38 -6.58 -1.33
N GLY A 174 -9.00 -5.69 -0.55
CA GLY A 174 -9.59 -4.46 -1.09
C GLY A 174 -8.53 -3.50 -1.65
N ALA A 175 -7.38 -3.39 -0.98
CA ALA A 175 -6.26 -2.61 -1.51
C ALA A 175 -5.76 -3.14 -2.86
N ARG A 176 -5.64 -4.46 -2.99
CA ARG A 176 -5.19 -5.12 -4.22
C ARG A 176 -6.15 -4.86 -5.38
N GLU A 177 -7.45 -5.01 -5.16
CA GLU A 177 -8.48 -4.78 -6.19
C GLU A 177 -8.43 -3.34 -6.72
N GLU A 178 -8.40 -2.34 -5.83
CA GLU A 178 -8.33 -0.92 -6.20
C GLU A 178 -7.04 -0.59 -6.96
N LEU A 179 -5.91 -1.18 -6.59
CA LEU A 179 -4.63 -0.96 -7.29
C LEU A 179 -4.62 -1.57 -8.70
N LEU A 180 -5.22 -2.74 -8.90
CA LEU A 180 -5.33 -3.35 -10.22
C LEU A 180 -6.20 -2.49 -11.15
N GLN A 181 -7.37 -2.06 -10.67
CA GLN A 181 -8.24 -1.16 -11.43
C GLN A 181 -7.51 0.14 -11.80
N LEU A 182 -6.76 0.73 -10.86
CA LEU A 182 -5.96 1.92 -11.11
C LEU A 182 -4.91 1.69 -12.22
N LEU A 183 -4.22 0.54 -12.21
CA LEU A 183 -3.19 0.20 -13.20
C LEU A 183 -3.78 -0.13 -14.59
N GLU A 184 -5.00 -0.64 -14.65
CA GLU A 184 -5.73 -0.88 -15.89
C GLU A 184 -6.16 0.44 -16.53
N GLU A 185 -6.76 1.34 -15.75
CA GLU A 185 -7.29 2.62 -16.24
C GLU A 185 -6.18 3.65 -16.56
N GLN A 186 -5.10 3.70 -15.78
CA GLN A 186 -4.15 4.83 -15.80
C GLN A 186 -2.77 4.49 -16.36
N ARG A 187 -2.70 3.63 -17.40
CA ARG A 187 -1.44 3.23 -18.05
C ARG A 187 -0.62 4.39 -18.62
N GLN A 188 -1.28 5.48 -18.99
CA GLN A 188 -0.62 6.65 -19.58
C GLN A 188 0.16 7.47 -18.53
N ARG A 189 -0.20 7.39 -17.25
CA ARG A 189 0.38 8.20 -16.17
C ARG A 189 1.56 7.50 -15.50
N ARG A 190 2.74 7.59 -16.12
CA ARG A 190 3.96 6.87 -15.72
C ARG A 190 4.39 7.03 -14.25
N HIS A 191 4.13 8.17 -13.62
CA HIS A 191 4.52 8.37 -12.21
C HIS A 191 3.62 7.59 -11.26
N LEU A 192 2.31 7.85 -11.30
CA LEU A 192 1.31 7.18 -10.47
C LEU A 192 1.28 5.67 -10.74
N TYR A 193 1.41 5.27 -12.01
CA TYR A 193 1.51 3.86 -12.39
C TYR A 193 2.67 3.14 -11.69
N ARG A 194 3.86 3.76 -11.65
CA ARG A 194 5.01 3.18 -10.95
C ARG A 194 4.77 3.07 -9.45
N GLN A 195 4.20 4.10 -8.83
CA GLN A 195 3.88 4.08 -7.39
C GLN A 195 2.83 3.01 -7.05
N ALA A 196 1.75 2.93 -7.83
CA ALA A 196 0.70 1.94 -7.66
C ALA A 196 1.21 0.51 -7.85
N ARG A 197 2.09 0.29 -8.84
CA ARG A 197 2.72 -1.00 -9.07
C ARG A 197 3.63 -1.42 -7.91
N LEU A 198 4.46 -0.52 -7.40
CA LEU A 198 5.31 -0.82 -6.24
C LEU A 198 4.48 -1.15 -5.00
N LEU A 199 3.39 -0.41 -4.76
CA LEU A 199 2.48 -0.69 -3.67
C LEU A 199 1.78 -2.06 -3.84
N LEU A 200 1.37 -2.40 -5.06
CA LEU A 200 0.79 -3.70 -5.38
C LEU A 200 1.76 -4.85 -5.10
N GLU A 201 3.04 -4.70 -5.45
CA GLU A 201 4.07 -5.71 -5.15
C GLU A 201 4.21 -5.97 -3.64
N VAL A 202 4.14 -4.92 -2.82
CA VAL A 202 4.14 -5.04 -1.35
C VAL A 202 2.88 -5.76 -0.84
N VAL A 203 1.72 -5.41 -1.39
CA VAL A 203 0.44 -6.05 -1.04
C VAL A 203 0.44 -7.53 -1.41
N ASP A 204 0.88 -7.88 -2.62
CA ASP A 204 0.93 -9.27 -3.10
C ASP A 204 1.93 -10.10 -2.29
N GLU A 205 3.10 -9.56 -1.90
CA GLU A 205 4.02 -10.22 -0.99
C GLU A 205 3.39 -10.46 0.39
N ARG A 206 2.61 -9.49 0.90
CA ARG A 206 1.95 -9.63 2.19
C ARG A 206 0.85 -10.69 2.17
N ILE A 207 0.00 -10.70 1.13
CA ILE A 207 -1.03 -11.72 0.91
C ILE A 207 -0.40 -13.11 0.83
N ARG A 208 0.72 -13.25 0.10
CA ARG A 208 1.47 -14.52 0.00
C ARG A 208 2.00 -14.99 1.35
N ARG A 209 2.57 -14.09 2.17
CA ARG A 209 3.10 -14.42 3.51
C ARG A 209 2.02 -14.82 4.50
N ASP A 210 0.89 -14.11 4.47
CA ASP A 210 -0.20 -14.36 5.41
C ASP A 210 -1.01 -15.63 5.04
N GLY A 211 -0.65 -16.33 3.96
CA GLY A 211 -1.28 -17.60 3.57
C GLY A 211 -2.65 -17.43 2.90
N TRP A 212 -3.03 -16.20 2.53
CA TRP A 212 -4.27 -15.87 1.82
C TRP A 212 -4.15 -16.20 0.32
N ILE A 213 -3.56 -17.36 0.00
CA ILE A 213 -3.51 -17.89 -1.36
C ILE A 213 -4.84 -18.59 -1.62
N GLY A 214 -5.82 -17.83 -2.08
CA GLY A 214 -7.12 -18.34 -2.50
C GLY A 214 -7.84 -17.32 -3.36
N LEU A 215 -7.88 -17.56 -4.67
CA LEU A 215 -8.52 -16.80 -5.76
C LEU A 215 -7.79 -15.52 -6.23
N GLY A 216 -6.95 -15.64 -7.28
CA GLY A 216 -6.93 -14.56 -8.29
C GLY A 216 -5.64 -14.20 -9.03
N VAL A 217 -4.46 -14.79 -8.78
CA VAL A 217 -3.27 -14.50 -9.61
C VAL A 217 -2.45 -15.74 -9.92
N THR A 218 -2.87 -16.45 -10.96
CA THR A 218 -2.01 -17.37 -11.69
C THR A 218 -1.80 -16.94 -13.15
N ALA A 219 -2.25 -15.76 -13.61
CA ALA A 219 -2.40 -15.55 -15.06
C ALA A 219 -1.35 -14.71 -15.82
N ALA A 220 -0.55 -13.81 -15.25
CA ALA A 220 0.11 -12.80 -16.14
C ALA A 220 1.62 -12.54 -16.00
N LEU A 221 2.33 -12.95 -14.95
CA LEU A 221 3.73 -12.49 -14.74
C LEU A 221 4.80 -13.59 -14.65
N PHE A 222 4.46 -14.86 -14.86
CA PHE A 222 5.43 -15.97 -14.95
C PHE A 222 5.53 -16.60 -16.34
N GLY A 223 4.94 -15.98 -17.37
CA GLY A 223 4.93 -16.48 -18.74
C GLY A 223 6.25 -16.38 -19.54
N MET A 224 7.32 -15.79 -18.98
CA MET A 224 8.55 -15.58 -19.77
C MET A 224 9.87 -15.99 -19.10
N VAL A 225 9.87 -16.43 -17.84
CA VAL A 225 11.09 -16.92 -17.17
C VAL A 225 10.93 -18.33 -16.56
N GLY A 226 9.69 -18.85 -16.46
CA GLY A 226 9.40 -20.16 -15.87
C GLY A 226 9.38 -21.35 -16.84
N THR A 227 9.43 -21.14 -18.15
CA THR A 227 9.39 -22.24 -19.14
C THR A 227 10.74 -22.89 -19.42
N ALA A 228 11.85 -22.29 -18.99
CA ALA A 228 13.19 -22.83 -19.25
C ALA A 228 13.66 -23.90 -18.23
N LEU A 229 13.08 -23.97 -17.03
CA LEU A 229 13.59 -24.89 -15.98
C LEU A 229 12.72 -26.12 -15.72
N ILE A 230 11.45 -26.13 -16.15
CA ILE A 230 10.57 -27.30 -15.99
C ILE A 230 10.55 -28.18 -17.26
N GLY A 231 10.88 -27.64 -18.44
CA GLY A 231 11.07 -28.42 -19.68
C GLY A 231 12.36 -29.26 -19.72
N GLY A 232 13.41 -28.87 -18.99
CA GLY A 232 14.72 -29.53 -19.01
C GLY A 232 14.79 -30.84 -18.22
N VAL A 233 14.00 -30.98 -17.14
CA VAL A 233 14.08 -32.16 -16.25
C VAL A 233 13.24 -33.34 -16.78
N LEU A 234 12.18 -33.08 -17.55
CA LEU A 234 11.39 -34.12 -18.21
C LEU A 234 12.03 -34.59 -19.53
N ALA A 235 12.73 -33.73 -20.26
CA ALA A 235 13.46 -34.12 -21.47
C ALA A 235 14.69 -35.01 -21.19
N TRP A 236 15.37 -34.81 -20.05
CA TRP A 236 16.52 -35.64 -19.67
C TRP A 236 16.13 -37.07 -19.24
N ARG A 237 14.90 -37.25 -18.74
CA ARG A 237 14.39 -38.58 -18.33
C ARG A 237 13.89 -39.43 -19.51
N ALA A 238 13.49 -38.79 -20.62
CA ALA A 238 13.09 -39.47 -21.85
C ALA A 238 14.28 -39.91 -22.74
N SER A 239 15.46 -39.30 -22.58
CA SER A 239 16.66 -39.63 -23.36
C SER A 239 17.45 -40.85 -22.85
N ARG A 240 17.25 -41.29 -21.59
CA ARG A 240 17.95 -42.46 -21.03
C ARG A 240 17.32 -43.82 -21.39
N ASN A 241 16.06 -43.84 -21.85
CA ASN A 241 15.34 -45.09 -22.14
C ASN A 241 15.39 -45.54 -23.61
N ARG A 242 16.16 -44.86 -24.47
CA ARG A 242 16.35 -45.23 -25.90
C ARG A 242 17.73 -45.81 -26.25
N GLN A 243 18.65 -45.97 -25.28
CA GLN A 243 19.97 -46.59 -25.50
C GLN A 243 20.13 -47.97 -24.83
N GLY A 244 19.05 -48.76 -24.77
CA GLY A 244 19.06 -50.12 -24.21
C GLY A 244 18.61 -51.24 -25.17
N GLY A 245 18.51 -50.97 -26.48
CA GLY A 245 17.98 -51.92 -27.46
C GLY A 245 18.97 -52.18 -28.60
N GLY A 246 20.14 -52.73 -28.27
CA GLY A 246 21.11 -53.21 -29.25
C GLY A 246 21.31 -54.72 -29.13
N LYS A 247 21.13 -55.42 -30.27
CA LYS A 247 21.55 -56.79 -30.61
C LYS A 247 20.66 -57.93 -30.07
N ARG A 248 20.06 -58.70 -30.99
CA ARG A 248 20.56 -60.02 -31.42
C ARG A 248 19.58 -60.74 -32.37
N SER A 249 20.19 -61.34 -33.39
CA SER A 249 19.73 -62.39 -34.31
C SER A 249 18.76 -62.00 -35.41
#